data_AF-A0A849Y9F8-F1
#
_entry.id   AF-A0A849Y9F8-F1
#
_cell.length_a   1.000
_cell.length_b   1.000
_cell.length_c   1.000
_cell.angle_alpha   90.00
_cell.angle_beta   90.00
_cell.angle_gamma   90.00
#
_symmetry.space_group_name_H-M   'P 1'
#
loop_
_entity.id
_entity.type
_entity.pdbx_description
1 polymer ?
#
loop_
_entity_poly.entity_id
_entity_poly.type
_entity_poly.pdbx_seq_one_letter_code
_entity_poly.pdbx_strand_id
1 'polypeptide(L)'
;MRRPTALFLGTLAALGFAPHAAPARSPLLHVFAQFPSAGLAQPPCFPTPNTKLFDDETEGYAAQTRTNPAYGMPGWSRSQGGRFHKGVDILPVEFERTERTVKIEYYDPKTSRSFSKNEPVCIPHDEIYAVLDGTVVVVNARSERSGYGRYVMIEHRFDDGTPFLSMYAHLSRVEVKEGRSVRRGDRLGIMGQTSSQPGGRRYLSAIPHCHFEVGRVIDENFASTRAARALRPPMLGGKYDPRNIQPYDPIRFLREFRAQPRSSLVLTKAASPQPREP
;
A
#
# COMPACT_ATOMS: atom_id res chain seq x y z
N MET A 1 -30.71 -44.63 65.63
CA MET A 1 -30.77 -43.39 64.83
C MET A 1 -29.49 -43.29 64.00
N ARG A 2 -29.55 -43.75 62.75
CA ARG A 2 -28.48 -43.66 61.74
C ARG A 2 -29.06 -42.86 60.57
N ARG A 3 -28.37 -41.83 60.10
CA ARG A 3 -28.66 -41.16 58.82
C ARG A 3 -27.35 -41.08 58.06
N PRO A 4 -27.17 -41.82 56.95
CA PRO A 4 -26.09 -41.57 56.02
C PRO A 4 -26.52 -40.51 55.00
N THR A 5 -25.59 -39.62 54.73
CA THR A 5 -25.62 -38.51 53.80
C THR A 5 -25.76 -39.01 52.36
N ALA A 6 -26.76 -38.53 51.63
CA ALA A 6 -26.91 -38.81 50.21
C ALA A 6 -25.84 -38.03 49.41
N LEU A 7 -25.00 -38.78 48.69
CA LEU A 7 -24.10 -38.28 47.65
C LEU A 7 -24.96 -37.72 46.49
N PHE A 8 -24.84 -36.44 46.20
CA PHE A 8 -25.25 -35.88 44.90
C PHE A 8 -24.10 -36.07 43.90
N LEU A 9 -24.22 -37.06 43.01
CA LEU A 9 -23.44 -37.09 41.77
C LEU A 9 -24.05 -36.05 40.82
N GLY A 10 -23.45 -34.87 40.77
CA GLY A 10 -23.69 -33.91 39.68
C GLY A 10 -22.89 -34.32 38.45
N THR A 11 -23.59 -34.75 37.41
CA THR A 11 -23.05 -35.02 36.08
C THR A 11 -22.39 -33.76 35.52
N LEU A 12 -21.06 -33.72 35.40
CA LEU A 12 -20.38 -32.74 34.57
C LEU A 12 -20.75 -33.02 33.11
N ALA A 13 -21.61 -32.19 32.53
CA ALA A 13 -21.77 -32.13 31.09
C ALA A 13 -20.43 -31.72 30.48
N ALA A 14 -19.84 -32.63 29.70
CA ALA A 14 -18.71 -32.33 28.84
C ALA A 14 -19.14 -31.25 27.84
N LEU A 15 -18.71 -30.01 28.07
CA LEU A 15 -18.69 -28.97 27.05
C LEU A 15 -17.69 -29.41 25.99
N GLY A 16 -18.20 -30.10 24.97
CA GLY A 16 -17.46 -30.37 23.76
C GLY A 16 -16.99 -29.04 23.18
N PHE A 17 -15.67 -28.85 23.14
CA PHE A 17 -15.05 -27.82 22.33
C PHE A 17 -15.38 -28.14 20.86
N ALA A 18 -16.41 -27.48 20.34
CA ALA A 18 -16.61 -27.41 18.90
C ALA A 18 -15.32 -26.81 18.29
N PRO A 19 -14.76 -27.42 17.23
CA PRO A 19 -13.63 -26.82 16.54
C PRO A 19 -14.06 -25.43 16.08
N HIS A 20 -13.20 -24.43 16.33
CA HIS A 20 -13.38 -23.06 15.87
C HIS A 20 -13.91 -23.08 14.43
N ALA A 21 -15.17 -22.72 14.26
CA ALA A 21 -15.69 -22.37 12.95
C ALA A 21 -14.78 -21.26 12.42
N ALA A 22 -14.11 -21.53 11.32
CA ALA A 22 -13.35 -20.51 10.60
C ALA A 22 -14.25 -19.28 10.46
N PRO A 23 -13.77 -18.05 10.76
CA PRO A 23 -14.60 -16.87 10.63
C PRO A 23 -15.19 -16.87 9.23
N ALA A 24 -16.52 -16.82 9.16
CA ALA A 24 -17.26 -16.71 7.91
C ALA A 24 -16.60 -15.61 7.09
N ARG A 25 -16.08 -15.97 5.91
CA ARG A 25 -15.52 -15.03 4.95
C ARG A 25 -16.60 -13.99 4.70
N SER A 26 -16.46 -12.80 5.27
CA SER A 26 -17.27 -11.68 4.81
C SER A 26 -16.95 -11.50 3.32
N PRO A 27 -17.93 -11.13 2.48
CA PRO A 27 -17.71 -10.87 1.07
C PRO A 27 -17.02 -9.51 0.94
N LEU A 28 -15.84 -9.37 1.55
CA LEU A 28 -14.95 -8.25 1.29
C LEU A 28 -14.44 -8.48 -0.12
N LEU A 29 -14.96 -7.67 -1.04
CA LEU A 29 -14.28 -7.21 -2.26
C LEU A 29 -12.81 -7.61 -2.24
N HIS A 30 -12.34 -8.31 -3.27
CA HIS A 30 -10.92 -8.39 -3.57
C HIS A 30 -10.33 -6.99 -3.42
N VAL A 31 -9.60 -6.75 -2.32
CA VAL A 31 -9.29 -5.38 -1.87
C VAL A 31 -8.39 -4.70 -2.90
N PHE A 32 -7.51 -5.49 -3.50
CA PHE A 32 -6.85 -5.14 -4.75
C PHE A 32 -7.75 -5.44 -5.95
N ALA A 33 -7.88 -4.45 -6.83
CA ALA A 33 -8.43 -4.65 -8.16
C ALA A 33 -7.51 -5.58 -8.97
N GLN A 34 -8.12 -6.33 -9.90
CA GLN A 34 -7.35 -7.06 -10.91
C GLN A 34 -6.83 -6.08 -11.96
N PHE A 35 -5.58 -6.25 -12.38
CA PHE A 35 -5.05 -5.52 -13.53
C PHE A 35 -5.91 -5.80 -14.77
N PRO A 36 -6.10 -4.81 -15.66
CA PRO A 36 -6.64 -5.07 -16.99
C PRO A 36 -5.82 -6.14 -17.70
N SER A 37 -6.42 -6.83 -18.68
CA SER A 37 -5.67 -7.74 -19.56
C SER A 37 -4.68 -7.00 -20.47
N ALA A 38 -4.79 -5.67 -20.56
CA ALA A 38 -3.89 -4.81 -21.31
C ALA A 38 -2.53 -4.67 -20.63
N GLY A 39 -1.49 -4.54 -21.45
CA GLY A 39 -0.13 -4.24 -21.03
C GLY A 39 0.07 -2.79 -20.65
N LEU A 40 1.34 -2.43 -20.48
CA LEU A 40 1.80 -1.04 -20.42
C LEU A 40 2.67 -0.76 -21.64
N ALA A 41 2.56 0.46 -22.17
CA ALA A 41 3.28 0.88 -23.37
C ALA A 41 4.80 0.83 -23.19
N GLN A 42 5.25 0.90 -21.94
CA GLN A 42 6.63 0.70 -21.53
C GLN A 42 6.69 0.11 -20.11
N PRO A 43 7.77 -0.61 -19.76
CA PRO A 43 7.99 -1.07 -18.39
C PRO A 43 8.11 0.11 -17.41
N PRO A 44 7.57 0.00 -16.19
CA PRO A 44 7.76 1.02 -15.17
C PRO A 44 9.21 1.03 -14.65
N CYS A 45 9.69 2.21 -14.23
CA CYS A 45 10.87 2.27 -13.34
C CYS A 45 10.47 2.25 -11.88
N PHE A 46 11.46 2.14 -10.99
CA PHE A 46 11.21 2.35 -9.57
C PHE A 46 10.87 3.79 -9.26
N PRO A 47 10.04 4.00 -8.21
CA PRO A 47 9.71 5.33 -7.71
C PRO A 47 10.84 5.96 -6.88
N THR A 48 11.89 5.21 -6.54
CA THR A 48 13.02 5.61 -5.68
C THR A 48 14.33 4.96 -6.15
N PRO A 49 15.52 5.43 -5.71
CA PRO A 49 16.78 4.71 -5.90
C PRO A 49 16.84 3.31 -5.28
N ASN A 50 16.00 3.00 -4.28
CA ASN A 50 15.97 1.66 -3.67
C ASN A 50 15.39 0.62 -4.63
N THR A 51 16.25 -0.24 -5.18
CA THR A 51 15.89 -1.29 -6.15
C THR A 51 15.83 -2.70 -5.56
N LYS A 52 16.06 -2.86 -4.25
CA LYS A 52 16.29 -4.18 -3.61
C LYS A 52 15.19 -5.22 -3.84
N LEU A 53 13.95 -4.78 -4.08
CA LEU A 53 12.84 -5.66 -4.47
C LEU A 53 13.17 -6.57 -5.67
N PHE A 54 14.07 -6.13 -6.56
CA PHE A 54 14.51 -6.86 -7.75
C PHE A 54 15.61 -7.87 -7.52
N ASP A 55 16.33 -7.76 -6.41
CA ASP A 55 17.39 -8.70 -6.04
C ASP A 55 16.83 -9.85 -5.19
N ASP A 56 15.49 -9.96 -5.13
CA ASP A 56 14.72 -10.78 -4.19
C ASP A 56 15.03 -10.51 -2.71
N GLU A 57 15.70 -9.39 -2.43
CA GLU A 57 15.94 -8.86 -1.09
C GLU A 57 14.78 -7.96 -0.66
N THR A 58 13.84 -8.53 0.10
CA THR A 58 12.79 -7.73 0.74
C THR A 58 13.29 -6.96 1.97
N GLU A 59 14.41 -7.41 2.56
CA GLU A 59 15.05 -6.76 3.69
C GLU A 59 15.69 -5.44 3.26
N GLY A 60 15.31 -4.35 3.92
CA GLY A 60 15.76 -3.01 3.56
C GLY A 60 15.07 -2.42 2.33
N TYR A 61 14.10 -3.11 1.72
CA TYR A 61 13.21 -2.50 0.72
C TYR A 61 11.97 -1.89 1.37
N ALA A 62 11.20 -2.68 2.13
CA ALA A 62 9.96 -2.22 2.75
C ALA A 62 10.14 -1.87 4.23
N ALA A 63 9.52 -0.79 4.68
CA ALA A 63 9.60 -0.33 6.06
C ALA A 63 8.95 -1.31 7.04
N GLN A 64 9.60 -1.52 8.20
CA GLN A 64 9.02 -2.32 9.28
C GLN A 64 7.99 -1.50 10.05
N THR A 65 6.74 -1.97 10.19
CA THR A 65 5.75 -1.21 10.97
C THR A 65 5.84 -1.46 12.46
N ARG A 66 5.21 -0.56 13.23
CA ARG A 66 5.04 -0.67 14.68
C ARG A 66 4.51 -2.05 15.13
N THR A 67 3.67 -2.71 14.35
CA THR A 67 2.99 -3.94 14.78
C THR A 67 3.59 -5.23 14.25
N ASN A 68 4.47 -5.17 13.24
CA ASN A 68 5.08 -6.34 12.63
C ASN A 68 6.23 -5.92 11.68
N PRO A 69 7.36 -6.64 11.69
CA PRO A 69 8.52 -6.35 10.84
C PRO A 69 8.27 -6.40 9.32
N ALA A 70 7.22 -7.06 8.81
CA ALA A 70 6.97 -7.21 7.36
C ALA A 70 5.91 -6.24 6.76
N TYR A 71 5.37 -5.30 7.54
CA TYR A 71 4.10 -4.62 7.21
C TYR A 71 4.20 -3.39 6.30
N GLY A 72 5.40 -2.98 5.87
CA GLY A 72 5.56 -2.00 4.81
C GLY A 72 5.09 -2.52 3.45
N MET A 73 4.74 -3.80 3.35
CA MET A 73 4.21 -4.43 2.15
C MET A 73 2.69 -4.22 1.98
N PRO A 74 2.16 -4.26 0.74
CA PRO A 74 0.73 -4.16 0.46
C PRO A 74 -0.08 -5.31 1.09
N GLY A 75 -1.35 -5.06 1.38
CA GLY A 75 -2.29 -6.10 1.80
C GLY A 75 -2.37 -6.35 3.30
N TRP A 76 -1.41 -5.84 4.07
CA TRP A 76 -1.33 -6.04 5.52
C TRP A 76 -2.11 -4.98 6.28
N SER A 77 -2.66 -5.35 7.44
CA SER A 77 -3.47 -4.45 8.25
C SER A 77 -2.61 -3.66 9.23
N ARG A 78 -2.34 -2.36 8.95
CA ARG A 78 -1.71 -1.48 9.96
C ARG A 78 -2.62 -1.44 11.20
N SER A 79 -2.01 -1.55 12.39
CA SER A 79 -2.71 -1.50 13.70
C SER A 79 -3.63 -2.71 13.97
N GLN A 80 -3.06 -3.91 14.13
CA GLN A 80 -3.78 -5.11 14.63
C GLN A 80 -5.09 -5.41 13.87
N GLY A 81 -5.10 -5.37 12.52
CA GLY A 81 -6.32 -5.70 11.77
C GLY A 81 -7.16 -4.50 11.32
N GLY A 82 -6.91 -3.29 11.82
CA GLY A 82 -7.83 -2.16 11.65
C GLY A 82 -7.81 -1.46 10.29
N ARG A 83 -6.70 -1.47 9.54
CA ARG A 83 -6.58 -0.72 8.27
C ARG A 83 -5.72 -1.39 7.22
N PHE A 84 -6.31 -1.73 6.09
CA PHE A 84 -5.61 -2.28 4.93
C PHE A 84 -4.53 -1.32 4.38
N HIS A 85 -3.32 -1.84 4.18
CA HIS A 85 -2.24 -1.12 3.53
C HIS A 85 -2.39 -1.20 2.00
N LYS A 86 -2.83 -0.10 1.40
CA LYS A 86 -3.06 0.03 -0.05
C LYS A 86 -1.77 0.04 -0.89
N GLY A 87 -0.65 0.41 -0.28
CA GLY A 87 0.63 0.67 -0.94
C GLY A 87 1.78 -0.15 -0.40
N VAL A 88 2.98 0.28 -0.76
CA VAL A 88 4.25 -0.16 -0.19
C VAL A 88 4.99 1.03 0.41
N ASP A 89 5.60 0.84 1.58
CA ASP A 89 6.45 1.83 2.25
C ASP A 89 7.92 1.56 1.90
N ILE A 90 8.44 2.23 0.88
CA ILE A 90 9.79 1.99 0.34
C ILE A 90 10.82 2.78 1.15
N LEU A 91 11.78 2.08 1.75
CA LEU A 91 12.86 2.65 2.55
C LEU A 91 13.86 3.44 1.69
N PRO A 92 14.49 4.49 2.25
CA PRO A 92 15.57 5.19 1.55
C PRO A 92 16.84 4.34 1.44
N VAL A 93 17.63 4.62 0.41
CA VAL A 93 19.03 4.17 0.32
C VAL A 93 19.94 5.16 1.06
N GLU A 94 19.72 6.46 0.88
CA GLU A 94 20.52 7.52 1.47
C GLU A 94 19.75 8.26 2.57
N PHE A 95 20.25 8.18 3.80
CA PHE A 95 19.70 8.90 4.93
C PHE A 95 20.74 9.18 6.02
N GLU A 96 20.59 10.33 6.68
CA GLU A 96 21.34 10.67 7.89
C GLU A 96 20.70 10.02 9.12
N ARG A 97 21.51 9.54 10.07
CA ARG A 97 21.05 9.17 11.42
C ARG A 97 21.53 10.22 12.42
N THR A 98 20.59 10.89 13.07
CA THR A 98 20.89 11.93 14.05
C THR A 98 21.07 11.33 15.46
N GLU A 99 21.71 12.08 16.35
CA GLU A 99 21.83 11.73 17.77
C GLU A 99 20.49 11.84 18.53
N ARG A 100 19.53 12.60 17.97
CA ARG A 100 18.20 12.74 18.56
C ARG A 100 17.45 11.42 18.44
N THR A 101 16.80 11.02 19.52
CA THR A 101 15.95 9.82 19.51
C THR A 101 14.48 10.17 19.67
N VAL A 102 13.64 9.26 19.19
CA VAL A 102 12.20 9.29 19.31
C VAL A 102 11.71 7.97 19.87
N LYS A 103 10.87 8.03 20.91
CA LYS A 103 10.23 6.85 21.47
C LYS A 103 9.14 6.34 20.54
N ILE A 104 9.30 5.12 20.02
CA ILE A 104 8.33 4.41 19.18
C ILE A 104 7.72 3.28 20.00
N GLU A 105 6.39 3.18 19.94
CA GLU A 105 5.64 2.04 20.48
C GLU A 105 5.52 0.97 19.40
N TYR A 106 5.97 -0.23 19.73
CA TYR A 106 5.88 -1.43 18.94
C TYR A 106 4.89 -2.42 19.57
N TYR A 107 4.38 -3.36 18.78
CA TYR A 107 3.57 -4.48 19.21
C TYR A 107 4.18 -5.77 18.70
N ASP A 108 4.42 -6.70 19.60
CA ASP A 108 4.91 -8.04 19.28
C ASP A 108 3.72 -8.99 19.13
N PRO A 109 3.44 -9.50 17.91
CA PRO A 109 2.32 -10.41 17.69
C PRO A 109 2.54 -11.80 18.32
N LYS A 110 3.77 -12.20 18.64
CA LYS A 110 4.07 -13.49 19.27
C LYS A 110 3.68 -13.49 20.75
N THR A 111 3.93 -12.37 21.42
CA THR A 111 3.65 -12.21 22.85
C THR A 111 2.35 -11.45 23.11
N SER A 112 1.73 -10.88 22.08
CA SER A 112 0.56 -10.00 22.16
C SER A 112 0.75 -8.82 23.11
N ARG A 113 1.98 -8.29 23.16
CA ARG A 113 2.36 -7.20 24.07
C ARG A 113 2.94 -6.03 23.30
N SER A 114 2.64 -4.82 23.78
CA SER A 114 3.29 -3.61 23.32
C SER A 114 4.56 -3.36 24.12
N PHE A 115 5.59 -2.84 23.45
CA PHE A 115 6.83 -2.40 24.07
C PHE A 115 7.32 -1.14 23.38
N SER A 116 8.11 -0.33 24.08
CA SER A 116 8.65 0.89 23.51
C SER A 116 10.15 0.78 23.27
N LYS A 117 10.64 1.41 22.20
CA LYS A 117 12.06 1.56 21.92
C LYS A 117 12.36 3.01 21.52
N ASN A 118 13.51 3.52 21.96
CA ASN A 118 14.04 4.78 21.46
C ASN A 118 14.78 4.49 20.16
N GLU A 119 14.28 5.04 19.06
CA GLU A 119 14.91 4.93 17.75
C GLU A 119 15.59 6.25 17.39
N PRO A 120 16.72 6.25 16.68
CA PRO A 120 17.30 7.48 16.15
C PRO A 120 16.34 8.14 15.17
N VAL A 121 16.31 9.47 15.16
CA VAL A 121 15.68 10.22 14.09
C VAL A 121 16.57 10.11 12.86
N CYS A 122 16.01 9.63 11.76
CA CYS A 122 16.66 9.54 10.47
C CYS A 122 16.24 10.72 9.59
N ILE A 123 16.99 11.10 8.55
CA ILE A 123 16.58 12.12 7.57
C ILE A 123 16.88 11.57 6.16
N PRO A 124 15.86 11.28 5.33
CA PRO A 124 16.07 10.71 3.99
C PRO A 124 16.43 11.80 2.97
N HIS A 125 17.21 11.42 1.96
CA HIS A 125 17.61 12.32 0.87
C HIS A 125 17.24 11.81 -0.53
N ASP A 126 16.77 10.56 -0.62
CA ASP A 126 16.36 9.93 -1.88
C ASP A 126 15.41 10.79 -2.71
N GLU A 127 15.69 10.87 -4.00
CA GLU A 127 14.79 11.44 -4.99
C GLU A 127 13.58 10.52 -5.23
N ILE A 128 12.46 11.13 -5.61
CA ILE A 128 11.23 10.42 -5.99
C ILE A 128 10.98 10.59 -7.48
N TYR A 129 10.75 9.50 -8.20
CA TYR A 129 10.61 9.49 -9.66
C TYR A 129 9.22 9.04 -10.11
N ALA A 130 8.75 9.57 -11.24
CA ALA A 130 7.56 9.06 -11.91
C ALA A 130 7.83 7.65 -12.46
N VAL A 131 7.03 6.66 -12.04
CA VAL A 131 7.22 5.26 -12.50
C VAL A 131 6.94 5.07 -13.98
N LEU A 132 6.15 5.95 -14.59
CA LEU A 132 5.72 5.92 -15.99
C LEU A 132 5.40 7.33 -16.49
N ASP A 133 5.29 7.47 -17.81
CA ASP A 133 4.71 8.64 -18.46
C ASP A 133 3.28 8.89 -17.97
N GLY A 134 2.90 10.15 -17.81
CA GLY A 134 1.58 10.51 -17.34
C GLY A 134 1.38 12.00 -17.12
N THR A 135 0.28 12.34 -16.45
CA THR A 135 -0.05 13.72 -16.08
C THR A 135 -0.23 13.83 -14.58
N VAL A 136 0.42 14.81 -13.95
CA VAL A 136 0.25 15.09 -12.52
C VAL A 136 -1.17 15.60 -12.28
N VAL A 137 -1.96 14.86 -11.52
CA VAL A 137 -3.38 15.15 -11.27
C VAL A 137 -3.67 15.68 -9.87
N VAL A 138 -2.79 15.41 -8.90
CA VAL A 138 -2.89 15.95 -7.55
C VAL A 138 -1.51 16.33 -7.02
N VAL A 139 -1.40 17.50 -6.42
CA VAL A 139 -0.24 17.92 -5.62
C VAL A 139 -0.72 18.45 -4.27
N ASN A 140 -0.37 17.74 -3.20
CA ASN A 140 -0.43 18.32 -1.86
C ASN A 140 0.98 18.72 -1.41
N ALA A 141 1.31 20.01 -1.53
CA ALA A 141 2.58 20.54 -1.02
C ALA A 141 2.57 20.87 0.50
N ARG A 142 1.42 20.73 1.16
CA ARG A 142 1.21 21.11 2.56
C ARG A 142 1.04 19.89 3.47
N SER A 143 2.04 19.63 4.30
CA SER A 143 2.13 18.43 5.14
C SER A 143 0.98 18.29 6.14
N GLU A 144 0.40 19.39 6.59
CA GLU A 144 -0.66 19.46 7.59
C GLU A 144 -2.04 19.08 7.04
N ARG A 145 -2.21 19.01 5.71
CA ARG A 145 -3.52 18.75 5.08
C ARG A 145 -3.88 17.28 4.97
N SER A 146 -2.92 16.36 5.07
CA SER A 146 -3.16 14.93 4.82
C SER A 146 -2.31 14.02 5.70
N GLY A 147 -2.86 12.85 6.04
CA GLY A 147 -2.09 11.77 6.69
C GLY A 147 -0.91 11.29 5.85
N TYR A 148 -1.03 11.39 4.53
CA TYR A 148 0.04 11.16 3.55
C TYR A 148 1.11 12.25 3.53
N GLY A 149 0.94 13.33 4.32
CA GLY A 149 1.85 14.47 4.31
C GLY A 149 1.83 15.18 2.96
N ARG A 150 3.03 15.50 2.46
CA ARG A 150 3.20 16.01 1.10
C ARG A 150 3.20 14.84 0.13
N TYR A 151 2.43 14.94 -0.94
CA TYR A 151 2.31 13.87 -1.92
C TYR A 151 1.99 14.38 -3.33
N VAL A 152 2.29 13.53 -4.30
CA VAL A 152 1.99 13.71 -5.72
C VAL A 152 1.18 12.51 -6.20
N MET A 153 0.18 12.73 -7.06
CA MET A 153 -0.48 11.67 -7.83
C MET A 153 -0.38 11.94 -9.32
N ILE A 154 -0.13 10.88 -10.08
CA ILE A 154 -0.01 10.92 -11.55
C ILE A 154 -1.04 9.97 -12.14
N GLU A 155 -1.79 10.45 -13.14
CA GLU A 155 -2.62 9.60 -14.00
C GLU A 155 -1.79 9.09 -15.18
N HIS A 156 -1.84 7.78 -15.36
CA HIS A 156 -1.23 7.00 -16.41
C HIS A 156 -2.31 6.27 -17.21
N ARG A 157 -1.91 5.59 -18.29
CA ARG A 157 -2.80 4.73 -19.08
C ARG A 157 -2.18 3.37 -19.31
N PHE A 158 -3.00 2.32 -19.21
CA PHE A 158 -2.70 1.02 -19.81
C PHE A 158 -2.79 1.12 -21.34
N ASP A 159 -2.33 0.10 -22.06
CA ASP A 159 -2.32 0.07 -23.53
C ASP A 159 -3.69 0.17 -24.17
N ASP A 160 -4.74 -0.30 -23.48
CA ASP A 160 -6.13 -0.17 -23.92
C ASP A 160 -6.73 1.22 -23.63
N GLY A 161 -5.93 2.15 -23.10
CA GLY A 161 -6.34 3.50 -22.74
C GLY A 161 -6.96 3.62 -21.35
N THR A 162 -7.13 2.53 -20.61
CA THR A 162 -7.69 2.52 -19.25
C THR A 162 -6.83 3.38 -18.31
N PRO A 163 -7.39 4.39 -17.63
CA PRO A 163 -6.63 5.23 -16.73
C PRO A 163 -6.32 4.52 -15.41
N PHE A 164 -5.15 4.79 -14.84
CA PHE A 164 -4.81 4.40 -13.48
C PHE A 164 -3.90 5.45 -12.85
N LEU A 165 -3.74 5.38 -11.53
CA LEU A 165 -3.01 6.35 -10.74
C LEU A 165 -1.79 5.71 -10.10
N SER A 166 -0.72 6.48 -9.98
CA SER A 166 0.34 6.24 -9.00
C SER A 166 0.38 7.39 -7.97
N MET A 167 0.66 7.08 -6.71
CA MET A 167 0.79 8.05 -5.63
C MET A 167 2.14 7.91 -4.95
N TYR A 168 2.75 9.05 -4.59
CA TYR A 168 4.04 9.14 -3.91
C TYR A 168 3.89 10.07 -2.72
N ALA A 169 4.00 9.54 -1.50
CA ALA A 169 3.66 10.24 -0.28
C ALA A 169 4.83 10.36 0.72
N HIS A 170 4.60 11.17 1.74
CA HIS A 170 5.55 11.54 2.80
C HIS A 170 6.72 12.41 2.36
N LEU A 171 6.67 13.03 1.18
CA LEU A 171 7.76 13.83 0.62
C LEU A 171 8.19 14.97 1.56
N SER A 172 9.48 15.30 1.56
CA SER A 172 9.99 16.52 2.21
C SER A 172 9.74 17.72 1.31
N ARG A 173 9.86 17.55 -0.01
CA ARG A 173 9.67 18.59 -1.02
C ARG A 173 8.98 18.01 -2.26
N VAL A 174 8.03 18.77 -2.81
CA VAL A 174 7.42 18.50 -4.12
C VAL A 174 8.00 19.49 -5.14
N GLU A 175 8.34 19.01 -6.33
CA GLU A 175 9.01 19.79 -7.39
C GLU A 175 8.21 19.81 -8.70
N VAL A 176 6.99 19.30 -8.67
CA VAL A 176 6.02 19.32 -9.78
C VAL A 176 4.76 20.08 -9.40
N LYS A 177 3.93 20.39 -10.40
CA LYS A 177 2.63 21.06 -10.26
C LYS A 177 1.56 20.23 -10.96
N GLU A 178 0.31 20.37 -10.51
CA GLU A 178 -0.85 19.78 -11.18
C GLU A 178 -0.93 20.25 -12.65
N GLY A 179 -1.33 19.35 -13.54
CA GLY A 179 -1.40 19.55 -15.00
C GLY A 179 -0.08 19.30 -15.73
N ARG A 180 1.06 19.15 -15.04
CA ARG A 180 2.35 18.86 -15.69
C ARG A 180 2.35 17.45 -16.28
N SER A 181 2.69 17.32 -17.56
CA SER A 181 3.10 16.04 -18.14
C SER A 181 4.49 15.65 -17.65
N VAL A 182 4.65 14.38 -17.29
CA VAL A 182 5.91 13.80 -16.82
C VAL A 182 6.23 12.55 -17.64
N ARG A 183 7.52 12.28 -17.80
CA ARG A 183 8.03 11.04 -18.38
C ARG A 183 8.48 10.07 -17.29
N ARG A 184 8.54 8.78 -17.62
CA ARG A 184 9.16 7.75 -16.79
C ARG A 184 10.56 8.22 -16.35
N GLY A 185 10.80 8.21 -15.04
CA GLY A 185 12.06 8.64 -14.43
C GLY A 185 12.16 10.14 -14.15
N ASP A 186 11.17 10.96 -14.54
CA ASP A 186 11.16 12.37 -14.18
C ASP A 186 11.10 12.53 -12.65
N ARG A 187 11.95 13.40 -12.12
CA ARG A 187 11.97 13.74 -10.69
C ARG A 187 10.70 14.51 -10.29
N LEU A 188 10.05 14.01 -9.25
CA LEU A 188 8.82 14.55 -8.66
C LEU A 188 9.08 15.36 -7.39
N GLY A 189 10.16 15.05 -6.68
CA GLY A 189 10.51 15.66 -5.40
C GLY A 189 11.52 14.83 -4.62
N ILE A 190 11.59 15.08 -3.32
CA ILE A 190 12.53 14.42 -2.40
C ILE A 190 11.74 13.70 -1.31
N MET A 191 12.18 12.48 -0.97
CA MET A 191 11.64 11.68 0.12
C MET A 191 11.67 12.49 1.43
N GLY A 192 10.76 12.19 2.34
CA GLY A 192 10.71 12.89 3.62
C GLY A 192 10.00 12.08 4.68
N GLN A 193 9.46 12.84 5.63
CA GLN A 193 8.89 12.31 6.86
C GLN A 193 7.56 13.00 7.21
N THR A 194 6.89 13.54 6.19
CA THR A 194 5.76 14.43 6.41
C THR A 194 4.46 13.67 6.67
N SER A 195 3.66 14.15 7.61
CA SER A 195 2.31 13.67 7.89
C SER A 195 1.53 14.70 8.71
N SER A 196 0.22 14.79 8.51
CA SER A 196 -0.65 15.61 9.38
C SER A 196 -0.90 14.95 10.74
N GLN A 197 -0.67 13.64 10.88
CA GLN A 197 -0.93 12.91 12.11
C GLN A 197 0.29 12.92 13.04
N PRO A 198 0.15 13.30 14.34
CA PRO A 198 1.27 13.29 15.28
C PRO A 198 1.93 11.91 15.40
N GLY A 199 1.13 10.85 15.45
CA GLY A 199 1.63 9.47 15.47
C GLY A 199 2.38 9.10 14.19
N GLY A 200 1.90 9.56 13.02
CA GLY A 200 2.55 9.37 11.73
C GLY A 200 3.91 10.07 11.66
N ARG A 201 3.97 11.37 12.01
CA ARG A 201 5.23 12.14 12.07
C ARG A 201 6.27 11.49 12.96
N ARG A 202 5.86 11.05 14.15
CA ARG A 202 6.73 10.37 15.11
C ARG A 202 7.31 9.06 14.56
N TYR A 203 6.49 8.28 13.83
CA TYR A 203 6.96 7.05 13.21
C TYR A 203 7.89 7.34 12.03
N LEU A 204 7.47 8.23 11.12
CA LEU A 204 8.23 8.63 9.94
C LEU A 204 9.57 9.27 10.30
N SER A 205 9.69 9.94 11.45
CA SER A 205 10.97 10.47 11.92
C SER A 205 12.00 9.38 12.22
N ALA A 206 11.56 8.19 12.67
CA ALA A 206 12.46 7.06 12.91
C ALA A 206 12.66 6.21 11.65
N ILE A 207 11.59 5.99 10.89
CA ILE A 207 11.56 5.11 9.72
C ILE A 207 11.01 5.90 8.54
N PRO A 208 11.80 6.83 7.96
CA PRO A 208 11.43 7.52 6.72
C PRO A 208 11.18 6.50 5.60
N HIS A 209 10.22 6.79 4.75
CA HIS A 209 9.93 5.99 3.57
C HIS A 209 9.12 6.81 2.55
N CYS A 210 9.15 6.39 1.29
CA CYS A 210 8.15 6.77 0.31
C CYS A 210 6.98 5.80 0.41
N HIS A 211 5.79 6.31 0.73
CA HIS A 211 4.58 5.51 0.59
C HIS A 211 4.09 5.56 -0.86
N PHE A 212 4.16 4.42 -1.54
CA PHE A 212 3.84 4.27 -2.96
C PHE A 212 2.57 3.44 -3.16
N GLU A 213 1.57 4.01 -3.83
CA GLU A 213 0.33 3.30 -4.21
C GLU A 213 0.17 3.29 -5.73
N VAL A 214 -0.48 2.25 -6.25
CA VAL A 214 -1.02 2.19 -7.61
C VAL A 214 -2.49 1.83 -7.51
N GLY A 215 -3.38 2.42 -8.30
CA GLY A 215 -4.82 2.14 -8.18
C GLY A 215 -5.68 2.76 -9.25
N ARG A 216 -6.98 2.45 -9.21
CA ARG A 216 -8.00 3.04 -10.09
C ARG A 216 -8.99 3.90 -9.30
N VAL A 217 -9.52 4.91 -9.97
CA VAL A 217 -10.67 5.68 -9.47
C VAL A 217 -11.88 4.74 -9.35
N ILE A 218 -12.58 4.81 -8.22
CA ILE A 218 -13.81 4.03 -7.99
C ILE A 218 -15.02 4.75 -8.61
N ASP A 219 -15.17 6.03 -8.31
CA ASP A 219 -16.28 6.86 -8.77
C ASP A 219 -15.77 8.18 -9.37
N GLU A 220 -15.97 8.36 -10.68
CA GLU A 220 -15.62 9.60 -11.41
C GLU A 220 -16.38 10.83 -10.87
N ASN A 221 -17.56 10.63 -10.28
CA ASN A 221 -18.41 11.66 -9.71
C ASN A 221 -18.22 11.81 -8.20
N PHE A 222 -17.22 11.16 -7.59
CA PHE A 222 -17.02 11.12 -6.14
C PHE A 222 -17.14 12.49 -5.46
N ALA A 223 -16.52 13.51 -6.06
CA ALA A 223 -16.53 14.89 -5.55
C ALA A 223 -17.94 15.49 -5.36
N SER A 224 -18.90 15.05 -6.17
CA SER A 224 -20.29 15.51 -6.13
C SER A 224 -21.13 14.79 -5.06
N THR A 225 -20.66 13.64 -4.56
CA THR A 225 -21.43 12.79 -3.66
C THR A 225 -21.62 13.43 -2.28
N ARG A 226 -22.73 13.10 -1.62
CA ARG A 226 -22.99 13.52 -0.23
C ARG A 226 -21.91 13.00 0.73
N ALA A 227 -21.41 11.78 0.48
CA ALA A 227 -20.35 11.17 1.28
C ALA A 227 -19.07 12.01 1.22
N ALA A 228 -18.63 12.43 0.04
CA ALA A 228 -17.44 13.26 -0.11
C ALA A 228 -17.56 14.62 0.61
N ARG A 229 -18.74 15.26 0.55
CA ARG A 229 -19.01 16.54 1.24
C ARG A 229 -18.95 16.43 2.76
N ALA A 230 -19.25 15.25 3.31
CA ALA A 230 -19.25 14.98 4.74
C ALA A 230 -17.84 14.67 5.30
N LEU A 231 -16.83 14.47 4.44
CA LEU A 231 -15.49 14.06 4.87
C LEU A 231 -14.79 15.10 5.74
N ARG A 232 -14.05 14.61 6.75
CA ARG A 232 -13.18 15.41 7.63
C ARG A 232 -11.82 14.70 7.76
N PRO A 233 -10.70 15.35 7.39
CA PRO A 233 -10.63 16.64 6.71
C PRO A 233 -11.32 16.60 5.33
N PRO A 234 -11.67 17.77 4.77
CA PRO A 234 -12.26 17.88 3.45
C PRO A 234 -11.48 17.14 2.36
N MET A 235 -12.17 16.85 1.27
CA MET A 235 -11.60 16.21 0.09
C MET A 235 -10.38 16.96 -0.47
N LEU A 236 -9.36 16.21 -0.90
CA LEU A 236 -8.21 16.74 -1.64
C LEU A 236 -8.16 16.02 -3.00
N GLY A 237 -8.11 16.77 -4.10
CA GLY A 237 -7.93 16.17 -5.44
C GLY A 237 -9.20 15.72 -6.18
N GLY A 238 -10.40 16.07 -5.70
CA GLY A 238 -11.63 15.78 -6.45
C GLY A 238 -11.89 14.28 -6.60
N LYS A 239 -12.12 13.82 -7.82
CA LYS A 239 -12.25 12.38 -8.13
C LYS A 239 -10.99 11.57 -7.80
N TYR A 240 -9.84 12.23 -7.71
CA TYR A 240 -8.56 11.59 -7.38
C TYR A 240 -8.27 11.55 -5.87
N ASP A 241 -9.26 11.84 -5.02
CA ASP A 241 -9.06 11.72 -3.56
C ASP A 241 -8.62 10.29 -3.19
N PRO A 242 -7.56 10.11 -2.37
CA PRO A 242 -7.05 8.77 -2.00
C PRO A 242 -8.09 7.83 -1.38
N ARG A 243 -9.19 8.37 -0.82
CA ARG A 243 -10.32 7.59 -0.29
C ARG A 243 -11.19 6.98 -1.41
N ASN A 244 -11.17 7.56 -2.60
CA ASN A 244 -11.88 7.11 -3.80
C ASN A 244 -11.04 6.17 -4.69
N ILE A 245 -9.89 5.70 -4.20
CA ILE A 245 -8.99 4.84 -4.97
C ILE A 245 -9.12 3.39 -4.51
N GLN A 246 -9.41 2.49 -5.45
CA GLN A 246 -9.25 1.06 -5.26
C GLN A 246 -7.82 0.69 -5.68
N PRO A 247 -7.02 0.10 -4.78
CA PRO A 247 -5.62 -0.17 -5.08
C PRO A 247 -5.47 -1.32 -6.08
N TYR A 248 -4.41 -1.28 -6.86
CA TYR A 248 -3.75 -2.44 -7.46
C TYR A 248 -2.61 -2.87 -6.53
N ASP A 249 -2.13 -4.11 -6.65
CA ASP A 249 -0.95 -4.54 -5.89
C ASP A 249 0.31 -3.85 -6.47
N PRO A 250 0.96 -2.92 -5.74
CA PRO A 250 2.09 -2.16 -6.26
C PRO A 250 3.35 -3.03 -6.44
N ILE A 251 3.49 -4.11 -5.67
CA ILE A 251 4.62 -5.04 -5.80
C ILE A 251 4.44 -5.87 -7.06
N ARG A 252 3.23 -6.37 -7.28
CA ARG A 252 2.88 -7.05 -8.53
C ARG A 252 3.05 -6.11 -9.72
N PHE A 253 2.61 -4.85 -9.63
CA PHE A 253 2.83 -3.84 -10.67
C PHE A 253 4.32 -3.67 -11.02
N LEU A 254 5.18 -3.47 -10.02
CA LEU A 254 6.62 -3.29 -10.24
C LEU A 254 7.32 -4.56 -10.77
N ARG A 255 6.84 -5.75 -10.43
CA ARG A 255 7.42 -7.04 -10.87
C ARG A 255 6.90 -7.53 -12.22
N GLU A 256 5.59 -7.57 -12.40
CA GLU A 256 4.92 -8.16 -13.57
C GLU A 256 5.16 -7.30 -14.83
N PHE A 257 5.03 -5.98 -14.71
CA PHE A 257 5.25 -5.10 -15.86
C PHE A 257 6.73 -4.82 -16.14
N ARG A 258 7.66 -5.23 -15.27
CA ARG A 258 9.08 -5.29 -15.59
C ARG A 258 9.39 -6.37 -16.62
N ALA A 259 8.74 -7.53 -16.51
CA ALA A 259 9.09 -8.73 -17.27
C ALA A 259 8.40 -8.84 -18.65
N GLN A 260 7.45 -7.95 -18.97
CA GLN A 260 6.45 -8.12 -20.04
C GLN A 260 5.64 -9.42 -19.87
N PRO A 261 4.34 -9.39 -19.51
CA PRO A 261 3.48 -10.45 -20.00
C PRO A 261 3.40 -10.28 -21.52
N ARG A 262 4.22 -11.04 -22.25
CA ARG A 262 3.97 -11.33 -23.67
C ARG A 262 2.51 -11.76 -23.76
N SER A 263 1.77 -11.05 -24.59
CA SER A 263 0.55 -11.55 -25.21
C SER A 263 0.69 -13.01 -25.63
N SER A 264 0.27 -13.97 -24.80
CA SER A 264 0.04 -15.36 -25.19
C SER A 264 -0.55 -16.17 -24.03
N LEU A 265 -1.87 -16.32 -24.03
CA LEU A 265 -2.72 -17.36 -23.40
C LEU A 265 -4.11 -16.71 -23.37
N VAL A 266 -5.00 -16.88 -24.34
CA VAL A 266 -5.47 -18.13 -24.94
C VAL A 266 -6.03 -17.80 -26.33
N LEU A 267 -5.40 -18.30 -27.40
CA LEU A 267 -6.12 -18.56 -28.64
C LEU A 267 -6.45 -20.05 -28.66
N THR A 268 -7.75 -20.28 -28.75
CA THR A 268 -8.47 -21.52 -28.99
C THR A 268 -7.68 -22.62 -29.69
N LYS A 269 -7.66 -23.80 -29.06
CA LYS A 269 -7.41 -25.08 -29.72
C LYS A 269 -8.45 -25.27 -30.83
N ALA A 270 -8.06 -25.09 -32.08
CA ALA A 270 -8.74 -25.63 -33.25
C ALA A 270 -7.67 -26.26 -34.13
N ALA A 271 -7.74 -27.59 -34.27
CA ALA A 271 -6.84 -28.38 -35.07
C ALA A 271 -6.82 -27.91 -36.53
N SER A 272 -5.63 -27.71 -37.10
CA SER A 272 -5.47 -27.59 -38.54
C SER A 272 -5.77 -28.95 -39.21
N PRO A 273 -6.53 -28.99 -40.32
CA PRO A 273 -6.66 -30.19 -41.12
C PRO A 273 -5.34 -30.48 -41.87
N GLN A 274 -4.98 -31.77 -41.89
CA GLN A 274 -3.80 -32.34 -42.55
C GLN A 274 -3.68 -31.92 -44.03
N PRO A 275 -2.46 -31.77 -44.58
CA PRO A 275 -2.28 -31.57 -46.02
C PRO A 275 -2.66 -32.84 -46.79
N ARG A 276 -3.37 -32.65 -47.92
CA ARG A 276 -3.51 -33.68 -48.94
C ARG A 276 -2.18 -33.75 -49.71
N GLU A 277 -1.60 -34.92 -49.78
CA GLU A 277 -0.53 -35.22 -50.73
C GLU A 277 -1.06 -35.21 -52.18
N PRO A 278 -0.18 -34.96 -53.18
CA PRO A 278 -0.56 -34.67 -54.56
C PRO A 278 -1.28 -35.81 -55.29
#